data_AF-A0A6I7HK36-F1
#
_entry.id   AF-A0A6I7HK36-F1
#
_cell.length_a   1.000
_cell.length_b   1.000
_cell.length_c   1.000
_cell.angle_alpha   90.00
_cell.angle_beta   90.00
_cell.angle_gamma   90.00
#
_symmetry.space_group_name_H-M   'P 1'
#
loop_
_entity.id
_entity.type
_entity.pdbx_description
1 polymer ?
#
loop_
_entity_poly.entity_id
_entity_poly.type
_entity_poly.pdbx_seq_one_letter_code
_entity_poly.pdbx_strand_id
1 'polypeptide(L)'
;MSGGLAERQRKKGIWRRFRRSRDGAAAIEFAILAIPYFMIIFAILETFAAFTAEQLVTNAANTLARELRTGKITYNLGRTTDKTSVEFRQAFCDEISIMIACSATEVSTPSSLYLDVRTFTKFSDIPTTIPRVSTAAFADIDTSAFAYSPGGPKSINMLRAYYRWTVLTDLVRPYITTVRPVDGSSYFLIVATTAFQNEDYP
;
A
#
# COMPACT_ATOMS: atom_id res chain seq x y z
N MET A 1 -25.44 -18.21 68.63
CA MET A 1 -25.88 -17.64 67.33
C MET A 1 -25.44 -16.18 67.23
N SER A 2 -24.15 -15.87 66.92
CA SER A 2 -23.69 -14.45 66.86
C SER A 2 -22.74 -14.12 65.69
N GLY A 3 -22.47 -15.04 64.77
CA GLY A 3 -21.49 -14.82 63.68
C GLY A 3 -22.02 -14.09 62.43
N GLY A 4 -23.34 -14.06 62.19
CA GLY A 4 -23.90 -13.61 60.91
C GLY A 4 -24.05 -12.10 60.71
N LEU A 5 -24.06 -11.30 61.78
CA LEU A 5 -24.32 -9.86 61.71
C LEU A 5 -23.06 -9.04 61.35
N ALA A 6 -21.89 -9.44 61.85
CA ALA A 6 -20.61 -8.75 61.60
C ALA A 6 -20.15 -8.88 60.13
N GLU A 7 -20.37 -10.04 59.51
CA GLU A 7 -19.98 -10.28 58.11
C GLU A 7 -20.86 -9.49 57.11
N ARG A 8 -22.16 -9.34 57.41
CA ARG A 8 -23.09 -8.52 56.60
C ARG A 8 -22.78 -7.02 56.67
N GLN A 9 -22.36 -6.50 57.83
CA GLN A 9 -21.97 -5.10 57.97
C GLN A 9 -20.66 -4.79 57.23
N ARG A 10 -19.67 -5.69 57.30
CA ARG A 10 -18.37 -5.54 56.62
C ARG A 10 -18.51 -5.56 55.09
N LYS A 11 -19.38 -6.42 54.54
CA LYS A 11 -19.71 -6.44 53.11
C LYS A 11 -20.40 -5.13 52.68
N LYS A 12 -21.39 -4.62 53.43
CA LYS A 12 -22.04 -3.33 53.09
C LYS A 12 -21.07 -2.14 53.08
N GLY A 13 -20.06 -2.13 53.96
CA GLY A 13 -19.04 -1.08 54.01
C GLY A 13 -18.12 -1.04 52.78
N ILE A 14 -17.71 -2.21 52.27
CA ILE A 14 -16.85 -2.32 51.08
C ILE A 14 -17.57 -1.83 49.82
N TRP A 15 -18.82 -2.23 49.62
CA TRP A 15 -19.63 -1.80 48.46
C TRP A 15 -19.96 -0.31 48.50
N ARG A 16 -20.18 0.25 49.70
CA ARG A 16 -20.41 1.70 49.88
C ARG A 16 -19.12 2.51 49.68
N ARG A 17 -17.95 1.92 49.97
CA ARG A 17 -16.62 2.50 49.68
C ARG A 17 -16.32 2.47 48.18
N PHE A 18 -16.62 1.38 47.49
CA PHE A 18 -16.48 1.27 46.03
C PHE A 18 -17.40 2.25 45.27
N ARG A 19 -18.66 2.42 45.73
CA ARG A 19 -19.59 3.43 45.18
C ARG A 19 -19.17 4.89 45.47
N ARG A 20 -18.26 5.12 46.42
CA ARG A 20 -17.78 6.45 46.81
C ARG A 20 -16.38 6.75 46.27
N SER A 21 -15.73 5.78 45.60
CA SER A 21 -14.44 5.96 44.93
C SER A 21 -14.63 6.76 43.64
N ARG A 22 -14.38 8.07 43.70
CA ARG A 22 -14.34 8.99 42.55
C ARG A 22 -13.18 8.66 41.60
N ASP A 23 -12.14 7.99 42.09
CA ASP A 23 -10.97 7.59 41.30
C ASP A 23 -11.34 6.61 40.18
N GLY A 24 -12.32 5.73 40.39
CA GLY A 24 -12.82 4.82 39.35
C GLY A 24 -13.60 5.55 38.26
N ALA A 25 -14.37 6.59 38.63
CA ALA A 25 -15.06 7.45 37.66
C ALA A 25 -14.06 8.28 36.84
N ALA A 26 -13.04 8.86 37.48
CA ALA A 26 -11.98 9.59 36.80
C ALA A 26 -11.16 8.71 35.84
N ALA A 27 -10.88 7.46 36.21
CA ALA A 27 -10.20 6.51 35.33
C ALA A 27 -11.04 6.17 34.08
N ILE A 28 -12.36 6.04 34.24
CA ILE A 28 -13.28 5.79 33.11
C ILE A 28 -13.38 7.03 32.21
N GLU A 29 -13.48 8.24 32.78
CA GLU A 29 -13.49 9.49 32.02
C GLU A 29 -12.22 9.64 31.17
N PHE A 30 -11.05 9.32 31.74
CA PHE A 30 -9.80 9.34 31.00
C PHE A 30 -9.74 8.27 29.90
N ALA A 31 -10.21 7.04 30.18
CA ALA A 31 -10.22 5.96 29.19
C ALA A 31 -11.12 6.29 27.98
N ILE A 32 -12.27 6.92 28.22
CA ILE A 32 -13.20 7.35 27.16
C ILE A 32 -12.56 8.41 26.25
N LEU A 33 -11.72 9.29 26.78
CA LEU A 33 -10.98 10.30 25.98
C LEU A 33 -9.71 9.72 25.33
N ALA A 34 -9.04 8.78 25.98
CA ALA A 34 -7.81 8.18 25.48
C ALA A 34 -8.05 7.36 24.19
N ILE A 35 -9.16 6.60 24.11
CA ILE A 35 -9.48 5.77 22.93
C ILE A 35 -9.53 6.59 21.63
N PRO A 36 -10.38 7.63 21.48
CA PRO A 36 -10.42 8.43 20.26
C PRO A 36 -9.12 9.19 19.99
N TYR A 37 -8.41 9.63 21.03
CA TYR A 37 -7.11 10.27 20.87
C TYR A 37 -6.08 9.33 20.22
N PHE A 38 -5.93 8.10 20.74
CA PHE A 38 -5.02 7.12 20.16
C PHE A 38 -5.45 6.66 18.76
N MET A 39 -6.76 6.54 18.49
CA MET A 39 -7.24 6.26 17.14
C MET A 39 -6.78 7.31 16.13
N ILE A 40 -6.86 8.60 16.48
CA ILE A 40 -6.38 9.68 15.61
C ILE A 40 -4.86 9.62 15.43
N ILE A 41 -4.10 9.37 16.50
CA ILE A 41 -2.64 9.20 16.40
C ILE A 41 -2.27 8.07 15.45
N PHE A 42 -2.89 6.89 15.59
CA PHE A 42 -2.61 5.76 14.70
C PHE A 42 -3.00 6.06 13.26
N ALA A 43 -4.13 6.74 13.02
CA ALA A 43 -4.51 7.17 11.68
C ALA A 43 -3.48 8.13 11.05
N ILE A 44 -2.91 9.07 11.83
CA ILE A 44 -1.85 9.97 11.36
C ILE A 44 -0.59 9.19 11.02
N LEU A 45 -0.14 8.29 11.91
CA LEU A 45 1.06 7.49 11.70
C LEU A 45 0.94 6.56 10.49
N GLU A 46 -0.22 5.93 10.32
CA GLU A 46 -0.50 5.07 9.17
C GLU A 46 -0.54 5.86 7.86
N THR A 47 -1.17 7.03 7.86
CA THR A 47 -1.21 7.92 6.69
C THR A 47 0.20 8.36 6.31
N PHE A 48 1.02 8.72 7.29
CA PHE A 48 2.43 9.08 7.05
C PHE A 48 3.22 7.91 6.45
N ALA A 49 3.05 6.70 6.98
CA ALA A 49 3.71 5.50 6.46
C ALA A 49 3.26 5.19 5.02
N ALA A 50 1.96 5.30 4.72
CA ALA A 50 1.41 5.07 3.38
C ALA A 50 1.97 6.08 2.35
N PHE A 51 2.03 7.36 2.69
CA PHE A 51 2.63 8.37 1.80
C PHE A 51 4.13 8.18 1.63
N THR A 52 4.84 7.77 2.68
CA THR A 52 6.28 7.48 2.55
C THR A 52 6.51 6.28 1.63
N ALA A 53 5.68 5.23 1.74
CA ALA A 53 5.70 4.09 0.84
C ALA A 53 5.35 4.49 -0.61
N GLU A 54 4.40 5.42 -0.80
CA GLU A 54 4.06 5.95 -2.13
C GLU A 54 5.24 6.67 -2.78
N GLN A 55 5.96 7.50 -2.02
CA GLN A 55 7.17 8.15 -2.50
C GLN A 55 8.28 7.15 -2.82
N LEU A 56 8.42 6.09 -2.02
CA LEU A 56 9.38 5.02 -2.27
C LEU A 56 9.08 4.29 -3.59
N VAL A 57 7.83 3.88 -3.82
CA VAL A 57 7.41 3.21 -5.06
C VAL A 57 7.56 4.13 -6.27
N THR A 58 7.25 5.42 -6.12
CA THR A 58 7.45 6.43 -7.17
C THR A 58 8.92 6.61 -7.51
N ASN A 59 9.80 6.64 -6.51
CA ASN A 59 11.24 6.73 -6.72
C ASN A 59 11.79 5.48 -7.41
N ALA A 60 11.38 4.28 -6.99
CA ALA A 60 11.77 3.02 -7.64
C ALA A 60 11.34 2.99 -9.12
N ALA A 61 10.11 3.42 -9.42
CA ALA A 61 9.62 3.54 -10.79
C ALA A 61 10.47 4.53 -11.60
N ASN A 62 10.83 5.68 -11.04
CA ASN A 62 11.68 6.66 -11.71
C ASN A 62 13.12 6.14 -11.94
N THR A 63 13.70 5.42 -10.97
CA THR A 63 15.01 4.80 -11.09
C THR A 63 15.02 3.80 -12.23
N LEU A 64 14.10 2.84 -12.23
CA LEU A 64 14.07 1.79 -13.26
C LEU A 64 13.63 2.30 -14.62
N ALA A 65 12.76 3.30 -14.68
CA ALA A 65 12.47 3.99 -15.94
C ALA A 65 13.71 4.66 -16.52
N ARG A 66 14.58 5.25 -15.70
CA ARG A 66 15.86 5.79 -16.17
C ARG A 66 16.77 4.69 -16.70
N GLU A 67 16.79 3.52 -16.06
CA GLU A 67 17.61 2.39 -16.55
C GLU A 67 17.11 1.83 -17.87
N LEU A 68 15.79 1.70 -18.04
CA LEU A 68 15.16 1.35 -19.32
C LEU A 68 15.47 2.41 -20.38
N ARG A 69 15.29 3.69 -20.03
CA ARG A 69 15.50 4.83 -20.93
C ARG A 69 16.92 4.91 -21.48
N THR A 70 17.91 4.52 -20.68
CA THR A 70 19.34 4.58 -21.02
C THR A 70 19.90 3.26 -21.55
N GLY A 71 19.08 2.20 -21.64
CA GLY A 71 19.51 0.88 -22.11
C GLY A 71 20.36 0.09 -21.11
N LYS A 72 20.43 0.52 -19.85
CA LYS A 72 21.03 -0.27 -18.75
C LYS A 72 20.22 -1.53 -18.45
N ILE A 73 18.90 -1.44 -18.64
CA ILE A 73 17.99 -2.57 -18.73
C ILE A 73 17.41 -2.55 -20.14
N THR A 74 17.43 -3.69 -20.81
CA THR A 74 16.81 -3.88 -22.13
C THR A 74 15.87 -5.10 -22.10
N TYR A 75 15.15 -5.32 -23.20
CA TYR A 75 14.28 -6.47 -23.36
C TYR A 75 14.31 -6.98 -24.79
N ASN A 76 14.60 -8.27 -24.94
CA ASN A 76 14.53 -8.98 -26.21
C ASN A 76 15.38 -8.33 -27.32
N LEU A 77 16.55 -7.77 -26.97
CA LEU A 77 17.51 -7.21 -27.92
C LEU A 77 18.74 -8.11 -28.14
N GLY A 78 18.82 -9.26 -27.45
CA GLY A 78 19.96 -10.18 -27.50
C GLY A 78 21.17 -9.67 -26.73
N ARG A 79 20.95 -8.88 -25.67
CA ARG A 79 22.01 -8.17 -24.93
C ARG A 79 22.18 -8.73 -23.52
N THR A 80 23.35 -8.51 -22.94
CA THR A 80 23.59 -8.84 -21.52
C THR A 80 22.78 -7.99 -20.55
N THR A 81 22.27 -6.84 -21.01
CA THR A 81 21.35 -5.97 -20.26
C THR A 81 19.89 -6.40 -20.39
N ASP A 82 19.58 -7.43 -21.19
CA ASP A 82 18.22 -7.92 -21.30
C ASP A 82 17.77 -8.48 -19.95
N LYS A 83 16.58 -8.06 -19.50
CA LYS A 83 15.93 -8.56 -18.30
C LYS A 83 14.58 -9.14 -18.65
N THR A 84 14.30 -10.33 -18.12
CA THR A 84 12.97 -10.93 -18.08
C THR A 84 12.05 -10.14 -17.15
N SER A 85 10.74 -10.39 -17.23
CA SER A 85 9.75 -9.77 -16.34
C SER A 85 10.03 -10.05 -14.86
N VAL A 86 10.51 -11.25 -14.54
CA VAL A 86 10.85 -11.68 -13.17
C VAL A 86 12.09 -10.94 -12.67
N GLU A 87 13.13 -10.82 -13.49
CA GLU A 87 14.34 -10.09 -13.10
C GLU A 87 14.09 -8.58 -12.96
N PHE A 88 13.27 -8.00 -13.85
CA PHE A 88 12.87 -6.60 -13.72
C PHE A 88 12.09 -6.36 -12.44
N ARG A 89 11.18 -7.28 -12.08
CA ARG A 89 10.44 -7.24 -10.84
C ARG A 89 11.33 -7.39 -9.61
N GLN A 90 12.33 -8.28 -9.66
CA GLN A 90 13.33 -8.37 -8.60
C GLN A 90 14.06 -7.05 -8.41
N ALA A 91 14.53 -6.41 -9.49
CA ALA A 91 15.17 -5.10 -9.41
C ALA A 91 14.23 -4.03 -8.80
N PHE A 92 12.93 -4.07 -9.13
CA PHE A 92 11.95 -3.17 -8.52
C PHE A 92 11.80 -3.42 -7.01
N CYS A 93 11.75 -4.69 -6.62
CA CYS A 93 11.68 -5.11 -5.23
C CYS A 93 12.92 -4.69 -4.42
N ASP A 94 14.10 -4.73 -5.03
CA ASP A 94 15.34 -4.31 -4.39
C ASP A 94 15.32 -2.81 -4.07
N GLU A 95 14.79 -1.97 -4.98
CA GLU A 95 14.65 -0.52 -4.77
C GLU A 95 13.68 -0.16 -3.62
N ILE A 96 12.63 -0.94 -3.41
CA ILE A 96 11.61 -0.66 -2.38
C ILE A 96 11.85 -1.41 -1.05
N SER A 97 12.91 -2.20 -0.97
CA SER A 97 13.20 -3.13 0.15
C SER A 97 13.30 -2.49 1.53
N ILE A 98 13.54 -1.18 1.60
CA ILE A 98 13.62 -0.44 2.87
C ILE A 98 12.30 -0.39 3.64
N MET A 99 11.15 -0.41 2.95
CA MET A 99 9.83 -0.43 3.58
C MET A 99 8.94 -1.56 3.09
N ILE A 100 9.15 -2.06 1.88
CA ILE A 100 8.33 -3.08 1.23
C ILE A 100 9.23 -4.28 0.93
N ALA A 101 9.04 -5.37 1.68
CA ALA A 101 9.74 -6.62 1.41
C ALA A 101 8.96 -7.46 0.40
N CYS A 102 9.52 -7.71 -0.77
CA CYS A 102 9.00 -8.72 -1.67
C CYS A 102 9.49 -10.11 -1.28
N SER A 103 8.57 -11.06 -1.12
CA SER A 103 8.93 -12.47 -0.99
C SER A 103 9.40 -13.05 -2.33
N ALA A 104 10.14 -14.16 -2.32
CA ALA A 104 10.50 -14.87 -3.55
C ALA A 104 9.25 -15.32 -4.34
N THR A 105 8.15 -15.61 -3.65
CA THR A 105 6.86 -15.91 -4.26
C THR A 105 6.27 -14.67 -4.92
N GLU A 106 6.35 -13.48 -4.32
CA GLU A 106 5.85 -12.23 -4.92
C GLU A 106 6.61 -11.86 -6.21
N VAL A 107 7.90 -12.16 -6.25
CA VAL A 107 8.76 -11.92 -7.42
C VAL A 107 8.37 -12.84 -8.60
N SER A 108 7.97 -14.08 -8.32
CA SER A 108 7.59 -15.04 -9.35
C SER A 108 6.10 -15.03 -9.68
N THR A 109 5.25 -14.79 -8.69
CA THR A 109 3.78 -14.82 -8.76
C THR A 109 3.21 -13.56 -8.09
N PRO A 110 2.86 -12.54 -8.88
CA PRO A 110 2.40 -11.25 -8.37
C PRO A 110 1.13 -11.35 -7.52
N SER A 111 1.15 -10.79 -6.30
CA SER A 111 -0.04 -10.73 -5.42
C SER A 111 -0.32 -9.32 -4.90
N SER A 112 0.72 -8.52 -4.68
CA SER A 112 0.62 -7.19 -4.07
C SER A 112 1.24 -6.10 -4.93
N LEU A 113 2.32 -6.42 -5.65
CA LEU A 113 2.99 -5.54 -6.60
C LEU A 113 2.61 -5.93 -8.04
N TYR A 114 2.07 -5.00 -8.80
CA TYR A 114 1.76 -5.18 -10.21
C TYR A 114 2.52 -4.17 -11.04
N LEU A 115 3.29 -4.67 -12.00
CA LEU A 115 4.11 -3.85 -12.89
C LEU A 115 3.57 -3.99 -14.31
N ASP A 116 3.37 -2.87 -14.99
CA ASP A 116 2.97 -2.79 -16.39
C ASP A 116 4.00 -1.95 -17.13
N VAL A 117 4.81 -2.60 -17.97
CA VAL A 117 5.91 -1.98 -18.71
C VAL A 117 5.69 -2.24 -20.19
N ARG A 118 5.24 -1.22 -20.92
CA ARG A 118 4.84 -1.39 -22.32
C ARG A 118 5.34 -0.25 -23.19
N THR A 119 5.55 -0.58 -24.46
CA THR A 119 5.85 0.39 -25.50
C THR A 119 4.58 0.87 -26.21
N PHE A 120 4.64 2.10 -26.72
CA PHE A 120 3.55 2.77 -27.43
C PHE A 120 4.08 3.48 -28.67
N THR A 121 3.23 3.69 -29.66
CA THR A 121 3.59 4.43 -30.89
C THR A 121 3.66 5.94 -30.65
N LYS A 122 2.77 6.47 -29.81
CA LYS A 122 2.72 7.90 -29.45
C LYS A 122 2.41 8.07 -27.96
N PHE A 123 2.84 9.20 -27.38
CA PHE A 123 2.50 9.53 -25.98
C PHE A 123 0.99 9.64 -25.73
N SER A 124 0.21 10.04 -26.74
CA SER A 124 -1.26 10.12 -26.66
C SER A 124 -1.94 8.75 -26.51
N ASP A 125 -1.25 7.66 -26.85
CA ASP A 125 -1.80 6.31 -26.81
C ASP A 125 -1.65 5.69 -25.40
N ILE A 126 -0.89 6.35 -24.51
CA ILE A 126 -0.64 5.91 -23.14
C ILE A 126 -1.92 6.10 -22.30
N PRO A 127 -2.43 5.04 -21.66
CA PRO A 127 -3.62 5.14 -20.82
C PRO A 127 -3.40 6.12 -19.65
N THR A 128 -4.28 7.11 -19.54
CA THR A 128 -4.23 8.16 -18.50
C THR A 128 -5.02 7.80 -17.24
N THR A 129 -5.73 6.67 -17.26
CA THR A 129 -6.56 6.21 -16.15
C THR A 129 -6.04 4.92 -15.54
N ILE A 130 -6.33 4.72 -14.26
CA ILE A 130 -6.14 3.42 -13.60
C ILE A 130 -7.12 2.42 -14.25
N PRO A 131 -6.66 1.28 -14.78
CA PRO A 131 -7.51 0.26 -15.35
C PRO A 131 -8.30 -0.43 -14.24
N ARG A 132 -9.61 -0.58 -14.43
CA ARG A 132 -10.54 -1.10 -13.42
C ARG A 132 -11.36 -2.23 -14.01
N VAL A 133 -11.66 -3.23 -13.19
CA VAL A 133 -12.46 -4.41 -13.61
C VAL A 133 -13.89 -4.06 -13.99
N SER A 134 -14.39 -2.89 -13.59
CA SER A 134 -15.69 -2.37 -13.98
C SER A 134 -15.76 -0.84 -13.86
N THR A 135 -16.84 -0.26 -14.38
CA THR A 135 -17.17 1.18 -14.28
C THR A 135 -17.91 1.53 -12.98
N ALA A 136 -18.09 0.58 -12.06
CA ALA A 136 -18.77 0.82 -10.80
C ALA A 136 -18.06 1.90 -9.95
N ALA A 137 -18.79 2.51 -9.01
CA ALA A 137 -18.22 3.51 -8.10
C ALA A 137 -16.99 2.97 -7.35
N PHE A 138 -17.02 1.68 -7.00
CA PHE A 138 -15.89 0.95 -6.41
C PHE A 138 -15.58 -0.28 -7.27
N ALA A 139 -14.31 -0.45 -7.62
CA ALA A 139 -13.84 -1.57 -8.42
C ALA A 139 -12.34 -1.77 -8.19
N ASP A 140 -11.89 -3.02 -8.28
CA ASP A 140 -10.48 -3.39 -8.20
C ASP A 140 -9.74 -2.98 -9.48
N ILE A 141 -8.40 -3.02 -9.42
CA ILE A 141 -7.57 -2.85 -10.61
C ILE A 141 -7.76 -4.01 -11.58
N ASP A 142 -7.80 -3.71 -12.88
CA ASP A 142 -7.76 -4.71 -13.93
C ASP A 142 -6.33 -4.89 -14.43
N THR A 143 -5.76 -6.06 -14.17
CA THR A 143 -4.40 -6.44 -14.54
C THR A 143 -4.32 -7.25 -15.83
N SER A 144 -5.45 -7.56 -16.47
CA SER A 144 -5.52 -8.45 -17.65
C SER A 144 -4.71 -7.94 -18.85
N ALA A 145 -4.59 -6.63 -18.99
CA ALA A 145 -3.84 -5.98 -20.07
C ALA A 145 -2.40 -5.61 -19.67
N PHE A 146 -1.94 -5.97 -18.46
CA PHE A 146 -0.58 -5.64 -18.02
C PHE A 146 0.40 -6.56 -18.75
N ALA A 147 1.50 -5.98 -19.22
CA ALA A 147 2.53 -6.75 -19.88
C ALA A 147 3.91 -6.22 -19.50
N TYR A 148 4.92 -7.05 -19.78
CA TYR A 148 6.31 -6.64 -19.76
C TYR A 148 6.88 -6.78 -21.17
N SER A 149 6.84 -5.68 -21.89
CA SER A 149 7.33 -5.52 -23.26
C SER A 149 7.82 -4.09 -23.50
N PRO A 150 8.85 -3.62 -22.75
CA PRO A 150 9.48 -2.35 -23.07
C PRO A 150 10.10 -2.41 -24.46
N GLY A 151 10.05 -1.29 -25.19
CA GLY A 151 10.64 -1.15 -26.51
C GLY A 151 12.14 -0.88 -26.46
N GLY A 152 12.77 -0.95 -27.63
CA GLY A 152 14.19 -0.67 -27.83
C GLY A 152 14.55 0.82 -27.90
N PRO A 153 15.69 1.16 -28.51
CA PRO A 153 16.12 2.55 -28.69
C PRO A 153 15.04 3.42 -29.35
N LYS A 154 14.96 4.70 -28.98
CA LYS A 154 14.01 5.70 -29.52
C LYS A 154 12.52 5.39 -29.33
N SER A 155 12.15 4.25 -28.74
CA SER A 155 10.76 3.88 -28.50
C SER A 155 10.14 4.68 -27.35
N ILE A 156 8.83 4.92 -27.43
CA ILE A 156 8.06 5.50 -26.33
C ILE A 156 7.60 4.35 -25.43
N ASN A 157 7.78 4.52 -24.12
CA ASN A 157 7.50 3.52 -23.11
C ASN A 157 6.74 4.12 -21.94
N MET A 158 6.03 3.25 -21.24
CA MET A 158 5.36 3.53 -19.98
C MET A 158 5.75 2.44 -18.99
N LEU A 159 6.10 2.85 -17.77
CA LEU A 159 6.21 1.98 -16.60
C LEU A 159 5.15 2.42 -15.59
N ARG A 160 4.24 1.52 -15.25
CA ARG A 160 3.29 1.68 -14.15
C ARG A 160 3.58 0.65 -13.07
N ALA A 161 3.64 1.10 -11.83
CA ALA A 161 3.70 0.26 -10.66
C ALA A 161 2.46 0.52 -9.80
N TYR A 162 1.77 -0.56 -9.47
CA TYR A 162 0.62 -0.57 -8.58
C TYR A 162 0.96 -1.44 -7.39
N TYR A 163 0.90 -0.88 -6.18
CA TYR A 163 1.18 -1.64 -4.96
C TYR A 163 -0.03 -1.59 -4.02
N ARG A 164 -0.49 -2.76 -3.58
CA ARG A 164 -1.56 -2.89 -2.59
C ARG A 164 -0.98 -2.73 -1.19
N TRP A 165 -1.07 -1.52 -0.64
CA TRP A 165 -0.64 -1.22 0.72
C TRP A 165 -1.74 -1.57 1.72
N THR A 166 -1.53 -2.61 2.53
CA THR A 166 -2.49 -2.99 3.57
C THR A 166 -2.63 -1.90 4.62
N VAL A 167 -3.88 -1.53 4.92
CA VAL A 167 -4.19 -0.60 6.01
C VAL A 167 -4.80 -1.36 7.18
N LEU A 168 -4.27 -1.10 8.37
CA LEU A 168 -4.73 -1.62 9.65
C LEU A 168 -5.94 -0.83 10.17
N THR A 169 -5.88 0.52 10.13
CA THR A 169 -6.99 1.36 10.55
C THR A 169 -7.74 1.89 9.33
N ASP A 170 -8.79 1.18 8.94
CA ASP A 170 -9.63 1.49 7.77
C ASP A 170 -10.56 2.71 7.98
N LEU A 171 -10.09 3.73 8.71
CA LEU A 171 -10.86 4.94 9.03
C LEU A 171 -10.82 5.98 7.91
N VAL A 172 -9.67 6.11 7.23
CA VAL A 172 -9.43 7.17 6.23
C VAL A 172 -9.67 6.68 4.80
N ARG A 173 -9.23 5.45 4.47
CA ARG A 173 -9.31 4.87 3.13
C ARG A 173 -10.70 5.00 2.48
N PRO A 174 -11.84 4.80 3.18
CA PRO A 174 -13.16 4.92 2.57
C PRO A 174 -13.49 6.31 2.00
N TYR A 175 -12.72 7.34 2.35
CA TYR A 175 -12.91 8.72 1.90
C TYR A 175 -11.89 9.17 0.85
N ILE A 176 -10.80 8.42 0.65
CA ILE A 176 -9.67 8.84 -0.20
C ILE A 176 -9.43 7.95 -1.42
N THR A 177 -10.08 6.78 -1.52
CA THR A 177 -9.95 5.91 -2.69
C THR A 177 -11.28 5.30 -3.16
N THR A 178 -11.42 5.23 -4.48
CA THR A 178 -12.50 4.53 -5.21
C THR A 178 -12.03 3.22 -5.82
N VAL A 179 -10.75 2.88 -5.69
CA VAL A 179 -10.23 1.56 -6.04
C VAL A 179 -10.34 0.67 -4.82
N ARG A 180 -11.20 -0.35 -4.90
CA ARG A 180 -11.45 -1.27 -3.81
C ARG A 180 -11.72 -2.66 -4.37
N PRO A 181 -11.14 -3.71 -3.78
CA PRO A 181 -11.42 -5.07 -4.19
C PRO A 181 -12.83 -5.46 -3.75
N VAL A 182 -13.43 -6.36 -4.52
CA VAL A 182 -14.80 -6.86 -4.25
C VAL A 182 -14.80 -7.85 -3.09
N ASP A 183 -13.65 -8.44 -2.77
CA ASP A 183 -13.47 -9.44 -1.71
C ASP A 183 -13.51 -8.86 -0.28
N GLY A 184 -13.58 -7.54 -0.14
CA GLY A 184 -13.65 -6.86 1.15
C GLY A 184 -12.28 -6.63 1.83
N SER A 185 -11.16 -6.93 1.17
CA SER A 185 -9.84 -6.60 1.71
C SER A 185 -9.60 -5.09 1.75
N SER A 186 -8.93 -4.63 2.82
CA SER A 186 -8.65 -3.21 3.07
C SER A 186 -7.21 -2.88 2.67
N TYR A 187 -7.04 -2.38 1.46
CA TYR A 187 -5.77 -1.84 0.99
C TYR A 187 -5.94 -0.43 0.40
N PHE A 188 -4.90 0.38 0.50
CA PHE A 188 -4.70 1.61 -0.26
C PHE A 188 -3.87 1.29 -1.50
N LEU A 189 -4.33 1.69 -2.68
CA LEU A 189 -3.59 1.47 -3.92
C LEU A 189 -2.56 2.58 -4.08
N ILE A 190 -1.29 2.25 -3.93
CA ILE A 190 -0.18 3.11 -4.32
C ILE A 190 -0.02 3.01 -5.84
N VAL A 191 0.05 4.16 -6.51
CA VAL A 191 0.17 4.24 -7.97
C VAL A 191 1.37 5.09 -8.35
N ALA A 192 2.31 4.51 -9.08
CA ALA A 192 3.39 5.25 -9.73
C ALA A 192 3.31 5.02 -11.24
N THR A 193 3.34 6.09 -12.03
CA THR A 193 3.34 6.01 -13.49
C THR A 193 4.39 6.95 -14.05
N THR A 194 5.21 6.45 -14.97
CA THR A 194 6.19 7.23 -15.69
C THR A 194 6.14 6.87 -17.17
N ALA A 195 6.10 7.90 -18.02
CA ALA A 195 6.11 7.79 -19.46
C ALA A 195 7.37 8.48 -20.00
N PHE A 196 8.09 7.82 -20.89
CA PHE A 196 9.39 8.28 -21.35
C PHE A 196 9.69 7.78 -22.77
N GLN A 197 10.61 8.46 -23.45
CA GLN A 197 11.20 7.97 -24.69
C GLN A 197 12.63 7.50 -24.42
N ASN A 198 12.95 6.29 -24.88
CA ASN A 198 14.28 5.72 -24.77
C ASN A 198 15.29 6.54 -25.56
N GLU A 199 16.50 6.67 -25.02
CA GLU A 199 17.64 7.24 -25.71
C GLU A 199 18.03 6.37 -26.92
N ASP A 200 18.87 6.92 -27.79
CA ASP A 200 19.47 6.20 -28.91
C ASP A 200 20.69 5.42 -28.43
N TYR A 201 20.47 4.42 -27.56
CA TYR A 201 21.55 3.58 -27.05
C TYR A 201 21.95 2.50 -28.08
N PRO A 202 23.26 2.20 -28.19
CA PRO A 202 23.82 1.30 -29.20
C PRO A 202 23.31 -0.13 -29.04
#